data_AF-A0A8S3SLH1-F1
#
_entry.id   AF-A0A8S3SLH1-F1
#
_cell.length_a   1.000
_cell.length_b   1.000
_cell.length_c   1.000
_cell.angle_alpha   90.00
_cell.angle_beta   90.00
_cell.angle_gamma   90.00
#
_symmetry.space_group_name_H-M   'P 1'
#
loop_
_entity.id
_entity.type
_entity.pdbx_description
1 polymer ?
#
loop_
_entity_poly.entity_id
_entity_poly.type
_entity_poly.pdbx_seq_one_letter_code
_entity_poly.pdbx_strand_id
1 'polypeptide(L)'
;MMSDSKPNMLISCPTIDGKCTQFSLTLKRCNSQVAVTCQVCKESRNVKWRCMDCDLTVCENCKDIHSKIPSISGHTIVNFTDHPVTPRPVNNDRMEQRLEAEIRKKQCTKHNIKTYNFFCRTCNFLVCSDCLTEVHSKHNLAEISQFVKETFLNKADTSADYKKVYKDIEKQDKVSRDSFCLLMTEFELVHTVRTDLPAINHMTMVKDDEAYIWSLDRNIIIHLKLNTTGFLNKMQKLSDSIEVGEIEGFLSQPMDITINLKGDLLFISDHCLKSVTKKAQGQTKILDLHDFYPLNPNCVHYDKERDITWVGIIGDDSNFQLTKRSVRKVVAVNQRTLHKEFQYTEENKRLFTLPVKIFSIQKGGVCVIDRVSQTTGRVISLNAEGILMWIYKDPPPSSCSHPFNPTDLTITNTQIIIVVDSCNRAFHILNTKGTLILHQSSIHLGIERPFCLDTDESGYLWVGCLRDSTSRETGAKMYKLKIKGL
;
A
#
# COMPACT_ATOMS: atom_id res chain seq x y z
N MET A 1 5.15 -65.89 33.27
CA MET A 1 6.58 -65.80 33.65
C MET A 1 7.32 -65.09 32.55
N MET A 2 8.22 -64.18 32.93
CA MET A 2 9.16 -63.42 32.09
C MET A 2 8.54 -62.35 31.18
N SER A 3 9.13 -61.19 30.97
CA SER A 3 9.93 -60.23 31.74
C SER A 3 10.36 -59.15 30.73
N ASP A 4 10.77 -57.99 31.25
CA ASP A 4 11.76 -57.09 30.64
C ASP A 4 11.34 -56.23 29.42
N SER A 5 11.75 -54.96 29.27
CA SER A 5 12.47 -54.02 30.12
C SER A 5 12.62 -52.67 29.38
N LYS A 6 12.88 -51.60 30.16
CA LYS A 6 13.64 -50.34 29.84
C LYS A 6 12.93 -49.21 29.05
N PRO A 7 13.40 -47.94 29.18
CA PRO A 7 13.96 -47.26 30.35
C PRO A 7 13.43 -45.81 30.56
N ASN A 8 13.47 -45.33 31.80
CA ASN A 8 13.35 -43.90 32.14
C ASN A 8 14.67 -43.17 31.84
N MET A 9 14.64 -42.11 31.03
CA MET A 9 15.68 -41.08 31.01
C MET A 9 15.25 -39.90 31.89
N LEU A 10 15.98 -39.71 32.98
CA LEU A 10 15.98 -38.49 33.79
C LEU A 10 16.73 -37.39 33.02
N ILE A 11 16.10 -36.21 32.86
CA ILE A 11 16.81 -34.96 32.62
C ILE A 11 16.68 -34.12 33.89
N SER A 12 17.82 -33.93 34.56
CA SER A 12 18.01 -33.10 35.75
C SER A 12 17.94 -31.62 35.41
N CYS A 13 17.15 -30.85 36.17
CA CYS A 13 17.26 -29.39 36.23
C CYS A 13 18.17 -29.00 37.41
N PRO A 14 19.22 -28.18 37.24
CA PRO A 14 20.11 -27.79 38.32
C PRO A 14 19.46 -26.71 39.20
N THR A 15 19.36 -26.99 40.50
CA THR A 15 18.99 -26.02 41.53
C THR A 15 20.23 -25.37 42.15
N ILE A 16 20.18 -24.05 42.31
CA ILE A 16 20.95 -23.18 43.23
C ILE A 16 19.84 -22.29 43.83
N ASP A 17 19.48 -22.22 45.11
CA ASP A 17 20.10 -22.53 46.39
C ASP A 17 19.06 -23.17 47.35
N GLY A 18 19.54 -24.04 48.24
CA GLY A 18 18.73 -25.00 48.98
C GLY A 18 17.90 -24.49 50.17
N LYS A 19 16.85 -25.26 50.48
CA LYS A 19 16.66 -25.99 51.75
C LYS A 19 15.53 -27.02 51.60
N CYS A 20 15.86 -28.27 51.90
CA CYS A 20 14.97 -29.42 51.89
C CYS A 20 14.36 -29.62 53.30
N THR A 21 13.03 -29.74 53.40
CA THR A 21 12.36 -30.44 54.51
C THR A 21 11.12 -31.15 53.97
N GLN A 22 11.05 -32.46 54.18
CA GLN A 22 9.94 -33.36 53.84
C GLN A 22 8.61 -32.89 54.47
N PHE A 23 7.52 -32.91 53.70
CA PHE A 23 6.17 -33.13 54.24
C PHE A 23 5.32 -33.90 53.23
N SER A 24 4.71 -35.00 53.69
CA SER A 24 3.77 -35.84 52.95
C SER A 24 2.48 -35.08 52.65
N LEU A 25 2.08 -35.02 51.38
CA LEU A 25 0.81 -34.41 50.96
C LEU A 25 -0.28 -35.47 50.80
N THR A 26 -1.20 -35.50 51.77
CA THR A 26 -2.54 -36.06 51.62
C THR A 26 -3.42 -35.02 50.93
N LEU A 27 -3.87 -35.28 49.70
CA LEU A 27 -4.77 -34.40 48.95
C LEU A 27 -6.18 -34.39 49.58
N LYS A 28 -6.55 -33.28 50.22
CA LYS A 28 -7.94 -32.92 50.54
C LYS A 28 -8.69 -32.59 49.24
N ARG A 29 -9.83 -33.25 49.05
CA ARG A 29 -10.80 -33.01 47.96
C ARG A 29 -11.47 -31.64 48.18
N CYS A 30 -11.28 -30.70 47.25
CA CYS A 30 -11.96 -29.40 47.24
C CYS A 30 -13.08 -29.43 46.19
N ASN A 31 -14.33 -29.33 46.63
CA ASN A 31 -15.52 -29.20 45.77
C ASN A 31 -15.80 -27.70 45.56
N SER A 32 -15.40 -27.13 44.43
CA SER A 32 -15.77 -25.77 44.02
C SER A 32 -16.89 -25.84 42.98
N GLN A 33 -18.15 -25.69 43.41
CA GLN A 33 -19.26 -25.43 42.49
C GLN A 33 -19.16 -23.99 41.97
N VAL A 34 -18.93 -23.83 40.66
CA VAL A 34 -18.96 -22.54 39.98
C VAL A 34 -20.40 -22.03 39.97
N ALA A 35 -20.65 -20.85 40.54
CA ALA A 35 -21.98 -20.23 40.52
C ALA A 35 -22.35 -19.82 39.08
N VAL A 36 -23.36 -20.45 38.50
CA VAL A 36 -23.85 -20.18 37.13
C VAL A 36 -24.95 -19.10 37.18
N THR A 37 -24.87 -18.08 36.33
CA THR A 37 -25.85 -16.97 36.25
C THR A 37 -26.68 -17.03 34.96
N CYS A 38 -27.93 -16.55 35.03
CA CYS A 38 -28.79 -16.45 33.86
C CYS A 38 -28.24 -15.39 32.90
N GLN A 39 -28.00 -15.74 31.65
CA GLN A 39 -27.41 -14.80 30.69
C GLN A 39 -28.39 -13.72 30.22
N VAL A 40 -29.70 -13.92 30.45
CA VAL A 40 -30.78 -12.99 30.11
C VAL A 40 -31.03 -12.00 31.25
N CYS A 41 -31.43 -12.46 32.44
CA CYS A 41 -31.75 -11.56 33.56
C CYS A 41 -30.59 -11.30 34.54
N LYS A 42 -29.43 -11.94 34.34
CA LYS A 42 -28.22 -11.84 35.19
C LYS A 42 -28.39 -12.34 36.63
N GLU A 43 -29.55 -12.87 37.01
CA GLU A 43 -29.75 -13.48 38.33
C GLU A 43 -29.14 -14.89 38.41
N SER A 44 -28.63 -15.25 39.59
CA SER A 44 -28.08 -16.58 39.89
C SER A 44 -29.11 -17.57 40.42
N ARG A 45 -30.40 -17.18 40.45
CA ARG A 45 -31.47 -17.99 41.04
C ARG A 45 -32.03 -18.97 40.02
N ASN A 46 -32.09 -20.26 40.39
CA ASN A 46 -32.66 -21.35 39.59
C ASN A 46 -32.15 -21.33 38.13
N VAL A 47 -30.83 -21.32 37.92
CA VAL A 47 -30.25 -21.41 36.57
C VAL A 47 -29.98 -22.87 36.25
N LYS A 48 -30.92 -23.53 35.57
CA LYS A 48 -30.86 -24.97 35.28
C LYS A 48 -31.07 -25.32 33.81
N TRP A 49 -31.35 -24.34 32.95
CA TRP A 49 -31.72 -24.60 31.55
C TRP A 49 -30.77 -23.95 30.55
N ARG A 50 -30.56 -24.61 29.42
CA ARG A 50 -29.85 -24.06 28.26
C ARG A 50 -30.72 -24.18 27.02
N CYS A 51 -30.89 -23.07 26.30
CA CYS A 51 -31.49 -23.07 24.98
C CYS A 51 -30.42 -23.43 23.94
N MET A 52 -30.64 -24.49 23.17
CA MET A 52 -29.66 -25.01 22.20
C MET A 52 -29.60 -24.16 20.92
N ASP A 53 -30.68 -23.46 20.59
CA ASP A 53 -30.76 -22.63 19.38
C ASP A 53 -30.23 -21.20 19.62
N CYS A 54 -30.48 -20.64 20.81
CA CYS A 54 -29.91 -19.35 21.21
C CYS A 54 -28.53 -19.46 21.87
N ASP A 55 -28.13 -20.67 22.26
CA ASP A 55 -26.92 -20.95 23.03
C ASP A 55 -26.82 -20.17 24.36
N LEU A 56 -27.98 -19.93 24.99
CA LEU A 56 -28.10 -19.16 26.23
C LEU A 56 -28.40 -20.04 27.44
N THR A 57 -27.70 -19.80 28.55
CA THR A 57 -28.03 -20.35 29.87
C THR A 57 -29.10 -19.48 30.53
N VAL A 58 -30.25 -20.06 30.85
CA VAL A 58 -31.43 -19.35 31.34
C VAL A 58 -31.96 -19.92 32.65
N CYS A 59 -32.56 -19.06 33.48
CA CYS A 59 -33.33 -19.48 34.65
C CYS A 59 -34.75 -19.93 34.27
N GLU A 60 -35.49 -20.48 35.23
CA GLU A 60 -36.84 -21.04 35.00
C GLU A 60 -37.78 -19.98 34.41
N ASN A 61 -37.78 -18.77 34.99
CA ASN A 61 -38.58 -17.66 34.48
C ASN A 61 -38.20 -17.27 33.05
N CYS A 62 -36.90 -17.20 32.75
CA CYS A 62 -36.44 -16.85 31.41
C CYS A 62 -36.76 -17.96 30.39
N LYS A 63 -36.73 -19.24 30.77
CA LYS A 63 -37.21 -20.37 29.95
C LYS A 63 -38.69 -20.22 29.62
N ASP A 64 -39.54 -19.94 30.61
CA ASP A 64 -40.98 -19.83 30.40
C ASP A 64 -41.33 -18.66 29.48
N ILE A 65 -40.66 -17.52 29.65
CA ILE A 65 -40.79 -16.37 28.74
C ILE A 65 -40.28 -16.76 27.34
N HIS A 66 -39.15 -17.46 27.24
CA HIS A 66 -38.58 -17.93 25.97
C HIS A 66 -39.58 -18.80 25.19
N SER A 67 -40.30 -19.70 25.86
CA SER A 67 -41.30 -20.57 25.23
C SER A 67 -42.56 -19.82 24.75
N LYS A 68 -42.81 -18.62 25.28
CA LYS A 68 -44.03 -17.82 24.99
C LYS A 68 -43.83 -16.77 23.90
N ILE A 69 -42.59 -16.45 23.52
CA ILE A 69 -42.29 -15.48 22.46
C ILE A 69 -42.42 -16.17 21.09
N PRO A 70 -43.32 -15.72 20.18
CA PRO A 70 -43.62 -16.43 18.93
C PRO A 70 -42.43 -16.71 18.01
N SER A 71 -41.41 -15.86 18.03
CA SER A 71 -40.21 -15.99 17.19
C SER A 71 -39.18 -17.00 17.71
N ILE A 72 -39.32 -17.47 18.95
CA ILE A 72 -38.34 -18.36 19.62
C ILE A 72 -39.00 -19.49 20.42
N SER A 73 -40.33 -19.62 20.35
CA SER A 73 -41.12 -20.66 21.03
C SER A 73 -40.82 -22.08 20.55
N GLY A 74 -40.23 -22.22 19.35
CA GLY A 74 -39.80 -23.49 18.77
C GLY A 74 -38.38 -23.94 19.18
N HIS A 75 -37.68 -23.19 20.03
CA HIS A 75 -36.32 -23.52 20.44
C HIS A 75 -36.26 -24.67 21.45
N THR A 76 -35.24 -25.50 21.33
CA THR A 76 -34.99 -26.67 22.18
C THR A 76 -34.29 -26.25 23.46
N ILE A 77 -34.97 -26.39 24.61
CA ILE A 77 -34.43 -26.07 25.93
C ILE A 77 -34.22 -27.35 26.74
N VAL A 78 -33.00 -27.56 27.23
CA VAL A 78 -32.61 -28.73 28.01
C VAL A 78 -32.21 -28.36 29.44
N ASN A 79 -32.55 -29.21 30.41
CA ASN A 79 -32.10 -29.07 31.79
C ASN A 79 -30.70 -29.70 31.95
N PHE A 80 -29.75 -28.96 32.51
CA PHE A 80 -28.35 -29.39 32.65
C PHE A 80 -27.95 -29.78 34.08
N THR A 81 -28.88 -29.84 35.06
CA THR A 81 -28.55 -30.20 36.45
C THR A 81 -28.61 -31.70 36.77
N ASP A 82 -29.24 -32.54 35.93
CA ASP A 82 -29.40 -33.98 36.23
C ASP A 82 -28.38 -34.88 35.50
N HIS A 83 -27.57 -34.30 34.63
CA HIS A 83 -26.40 -34.94 34.05
C HIS A 83 -25.26 -33.93 33.99
N PRO A 84 -24.10 -34.19 34.63
CA PRO A 84 -22.92 -33.42 34.32
C PRO A 84 -22.65 -33.62 32.83
N VAL A 85 -22.97 -32.60 32.03
CA VAL A 85 -22.57 -32.57 30.63
C VAL A 85 -21.07 -32.44 30.65
N THR A 86 -20.37 -33.59 30.61
CA THR A 86 -19.04 -33.63 30.02
C THR A 86 -19.15 -32.87 28.70
N PRO A 87 -18.26 -31.90 28.40
CA PRO A 87 -18.31 -31.21 27.13
C PRO A 87 -18.37 -32.29 26.06
N ARG A 88 -19.48 -32.35 25.32
CA ARG A 88 -19.50 -33.17 24.12
C ARG A 88 -18.35 -32.64 23.26
N PRO A 89 -17.46 -33.49 22.76
CA PRO A 89 -16.47 -33.03 21.80
C PRO A 89 -17.24 -32.28 20.71
N VAL A 90 -16.83 -31.05 20.45
CA VAL A 90 -17.33 -30.30 19.30
C VAL A 90 -17.14 -31.23 18.12
N ASN A 91 -18.24 -31.53 17.42
CA ASN A 91 -18.19 -32.45 16.29
C ASN A 91 -17.55 -31.67 15.12
N ASN A 92 -16.23 -31.48 15.22
CA ASN A 92 -15.40 -30.70 14.31
C ASN A 92 -15.66 -31.14 12.87
N ASP A 93 -15.88 -32.44 12.64
CA ASP A 93 -16.25 -33.02 11.35
C ASP A 93 -17.44 -32.34 10.66
N ARG A 94 -18.52 -32.03 11.39
CA ARG A 94 -19.70 -31.36 10.79
C ARG A 94 -19.46 -29.89 10.50
N MET A 95 -18.56 -29.23 11.23
CA MET A 95 -18.24 -27.80 11.05
C MET A 95 -17.18 -27.60 9.97
N GLU A 96 -16.17 -28.47 9.93
CA GLU A 96 -15.19 -28.60 8.85
C GLU A 96 -15.90 -28.81 7.51
N GLN A 97 -16.83 -29.76 7.45
CA GLN A 97 -17.63 -30.05 6.25
C GLN A 97 -18.48 -28.84 5.81
N ARG A 98 -19.05 -28.07 6.76
CA ARG A 98 -19.84 -26.87 6.43
C ARG A 98 -18.96 -25.75 5.89
N LEU A 99 -17.81 -25.48 6.49
CA LEU A 99 -16.89 -24.44 6.03
C LEU A 99 -16.32 -24.79 4.66
N GLU A 100 -15.91 -26.04 4.47
CA GLU A 100 -15.43 -26.53 3.18
C GLU A 100 -16.52 -26.39 2.11
N ALA A 101 -17.77 -26.75 2.41
CA ALA A 101 -18.89 -26.60 1.48
C ALA A 101 -19.17 -25.12 1.13
N GLU A 102 -19.11 -24.20 2.09
CA GLU A 102 -19.31 -22.77 1.84
C GLU A 102 -18.17 -22.16 0.99
N ILE A 103 -16.92 -22.55 1.23
CA ILE A 103 -15.79 -22.11 0.39
C ILE A 103 -15.95 -22.63 -1.04
N ARG A 104 -16.36 -23.90 -1.20
CA ARG A 104 -16.54 -24.54 -2.51
C ARG A 104 -17.75 -24.01 -3.30
N LYS A 105 -18.73 -23.36 -2.65
CA LYS A 105 -19.81 -22.64 -3.34
C LYS A 105 -19.34 -21.37 -4.05
N LYS A 106 -18.17 -20.82 -3.66
CA LYS A 106 -17.63 -19.62 -4.28
C LYS A 106 -16.95 -19.94 -5.61
N GLN A 107 -17.18 -19.08 -6.59
CA GLN A 107 -16.53 -19.15 -7.90
C GLN A 107 -15.24 -18.32 -7.88
N CYS A 108 -14.26 -18.78 -8.65
CA CYS A 108 -13.00 -18.10 -8.85
C CYS A 108 -13.25 -16.78 -9.59
N THR A 109 -12.64 -15.71 -9.10
CA THR A 109 -12.75 -14.37 -9.67
C THR A 109 -12.10 -14.25 -11.06
N LYS A 110 -11.11 -15.09 -11.38
CA LYS A 110 -10.48 -15.17 -12.71
C LYS A 110 -11.23 -16.11 -13.66
N HIS A 111 -11.81 -17.17 -13.11
CA HIS A 111 -12.45 -18.24 -13.85
C HIS A 111 -13.86 -18.45 -13.32
N ASN A 112 -14.82 -17.63 -13.77
CA ASN A 112 -16.19 -17.53 -13.23
C ASN A 112 -16.98 -18.85 -13.22
N ILE A 113 -16.48 -19.91 -13.85
CA ILE A 113 -17.11 -21.25 -13.88
C ILE A 113 -16.45 -22.20 -12.86
N LYS A 114 -15.20 -21.93 -12.48
CA LYS A 114 -14.40 -22.81 -11.61
C LYS A 114 -14.55 -22.42 -10.15
N THR A 115 -14.60 -23.40 -9.28
CA THR A 115 -14.63 -23.19 -7.83
C THR A 115 -13.23 -23.26 -7.24
N TYR A 116 -13.04 -22.71 -6.04
CA TYR A 116 -11.78 -22.83 -5.32
C TYR A 116 -11.58 -24.28 -4.85
N ASN A 117 -10.35 -24.77 -5.02
CA ASN A 117 -9.96 -26.14 -4.64
C ASN A 117 -8.79 -26.16 -3.67
N PHE A 118 -7.97 -25.11 -3.66
CA PHE A 118 -6.74 -25.02 -2.90
C PHE A 118 -6.67 -23.72 -2.10
N PHE A 119 -5.81 -23.70 -1.09
CA PHE A 119 -5.35 -22.51 -0.40
C PHE A 119 -3.83 -22.40 -0.59
N CYS A 120 -3.38 -21.30 -1.18
CA CYS A 120 -1.96 -21.02 -1.32
C CYS A 120 -1.43 -20.46 -0.02
N ARG A 121 -0.57 -21.20 0.69
CA ARG A 121 0.10 -20.74 1.91
C ARG A 121 1.13 -19.66 1.64
N THR A 122 1.78 -19.70 0.47
CA THR A 122 2.76 -18.69 0.06
C THR A 122 2.12 -17.32 -0.15
N CYS A 123 0.93 -17.29 -0.76
CA CYS A 123 0.23 -16.05 -1.08
C CYS A 123 -0.91 -15.73 -0.11
N ASN A 124 -1.25 -16.67 0.78
CA ASN A 124 -2.30 -16.59 1.79
C ASN A 124 -3.71 -16.33 1.22
N PHE A 125 -4.12 -17.06 0.17
CA PHE A 125 -5.46 -16.96 -0.45
C PHE A 125 -5.96 -18.22 -1.16
N LEU A 126 -7.24 -18.24 -1.56
CA LEU A 126 -7.92 -19.36 -2.23
C LEU A 126 -7.61 -19.45 -3.75
N VAL A 127 -7.38 -20.66 -4.25
CA VAL A 127 -6.90 -20.96 -5.61
C VAL A 127 -7.77 -22.02 -6.28
N CYS A 128 -8.20 -21.78 -7.53
CA CYS A 128 -8.89 -22.78 -8.35
C CYS A 128 -7.90 -23.65 -9.15
N SER A 129 -8.39 -24.69 -9.82
CA SER A 129 -7.57 -25.59 -10.65
C SER A 129 -6.77 -24.88 -11.74
N ASP A 130 -7.32 -23.81 -12.30
CA ASP A 130 -6.73 -23.14 -13.46
C ASP A 130 -5.70 -22.10 -12.99
N CYS A 131 -6.00 -21.38 -11.89
CA CYS A 131 -5.01 -20.52 -11.21
C CYS A 131 -3.81 -21.32 -10.69
N LEU A 132 -4.04 -22.58 -10.27
CA LEU A 132 -2.96 -23.50 -9.91
C LEU A 132 -1.97 -23.68 -11.05
N THR A 133 -2.46 -24.00 -12.25
CA THR A 133 -1.61 -24.26 -13.40
C THR A 133 -0.92 -23.01 -13.95
N GLU A 134 -1.60 -21.87 -13.90
CA GLU A 134 -1.10 -20.63 -14.51
C GLU A 134 -0.12 -19.85 -13.63
N VAL A 135 -0.38 -19.79 -12.31
CA VAL A 135 0.34 -18.89 -11.40
C VAL A 135 0.94 -19.62 -10.20
N HIS A 136 0.23 -20.61 -9.65
CA HIS A 136 0.62 -21.24 -8.38
C HIS A 136 1.35 -22.57 -8.53
N SER A 137 1.83 -22.92 -9.73
CA SER A 137 2.45 -24.23 -10.00
C SER A 137 3.69 -24.53 -9.15
N LYS A 138 4.33 -23.49 -8.61
CA LYS A 138 5.51 -23.56 -7.74
C LYS A 138 5.27 -23.08 -6.30
N HIS A 139 4.03 -22.74 -5.93
CA HIS A 139 3.71 -22.23 -4.60
C HIS A 139 3.34 -23.36 -3.63
N ASN A 140 3.48 -23.10 -2.32
CA ASN A 140 3.05 -24.04 -1.30
C ASN A 140 1.52 -24.01 -1.19
N LEU A 141 0.88 -25.07 -1.65
CA LEU A 141 -0.57 -25.19 -1.70
C LEU A 141 -1.03 -26.28 -0.75
N ALA A 142 -2.12 -25.99 -0.04
CA ALA A 142 -2.90 -26.95 0.69
C ALA A 142 -4.23 -27.17 -0.04
N GLU A 143 -4.76 -28.38 -0.04
CA GLU A 143 -6.17 -28.55 -0.37
C GLU A 143 -7.04 -27.81 0.65
N ILE A 144 -8.21 -27.34 0.23
CA ILE A 144 -9.13 -26.65 1.16
C ILE A 144 -9.46 -27.56 2.35
N SER A 145 -9.68 -28.85 2.13
CA SER A 145 -9.92 -29.85 3.17
C SER A 145 -8.79 -29.88 4.21
N GLN A 146 -7.54 -29.83 3.77
CA GLN A 146 -6.35 -29.80 4.62
C GLN A 146 -6.21 -28.45 5.34
N PHE A 147 -6.34 -27.35 4.62
CA PHE A 147 -6.27 -26.00 5.18
C PHE A 147 -7.31 -25.78 6.28
N VAL A 148 -8.54 -26.24 6.02
CA VAL A 148 -9.65 -26.21 6.97
C VAL A 148 -9.24 -26.99 8.24
N LYS A 149 -8.84 -28.25 8.11
CA LYS A 149 -8.38 -29.09 9.24
C LYS A 149 -7.25 -28.45 10.04
N GLU A 150 -6.22 -27.94 9.38
CA GLU A 150 -5.09 -27.28 10.05
C GLU A 150 -5.49 -25.99 10.77
N THR A 151 -6.43 -25.24 10.20
CA THR A 151 -6.98 -24.04 10.83
C THR A 151 -7.80 -24.40 12.08
N PHE A 152 -8.51 -25.53 12.04
CA PHE A 152 -9.27 -26.06 13.18
C PHE A 152 -8.35 -26.63 14.28
N LEU A 153 -7.28 -27.34 13.92
CA LEU A 153 -6.31 -27.90 14.88
C LEU A 153 -5.50 -26.83 15.62
N ASN A 154 -5.22 -25.69 14.99
CA ASN A 154 -4.34 -24.66 15.55
C ASN A 154 -5.05 -23.55 16.35
N LYS A 155 -6.41 -23.50 16.39
CA LYS A 155 -7.16 -22.36 16.95
C LYS A 155 -8.45 -22.67 17.74
N ALA A 156 -8.83 -23.92 17.97
CA ALA A 156 -10.15 -24.20 18.54
C ALA A 156 -10.10 -24.51 20.05
N ASP A 157 -10.56 -23.56 20.88
CA ASP A 157 -11.19 -23.87 22.18
C ASP A 157 -12.66 -23.42 22.28
N THR A 158 -13.22 -22.59 21.38
CA THR A 158 -14.68 -22.26 21.41
C THR A 158 -15.34 -21.86 20.07
N SER A 159 -16.69 -21.98 20.02
CA SER A 159 -17.59 -21.57 18.91
C SER A 159 -17.50 -20.08 18.50
N ALA A 160 -17.03 -19.20 19.39
CA ALA A 160 -16.85 -17.77 19.10
C ALA A 160 -15.74 -17.50 18.08
N ASP A 161 -14.75 -18.39 17.99
CA ASP A 161 -13.62 -18.27 17.08
C ASP A 161 -14.01 -18.57 15.62
N TYR A 162 -15.06 -19.36 15.39
CA TYR A 162 -15.56 -19.73 14.06
C TYR A 162 -16.05 -18.52 13.24
N LYS A 163 -16.91 -17.67 13.84
CA LYS A 163 -17.42 -16.47 13.14
C LYS A 163 -16.32 -15.46 12.85
N LYS A 164 -15.24 -15.48 13.63
CA LYS A 164 -14.07 -14.62 13.46
C LYS A 164 -13.21 -15.12 12.30
N VAL A 165 -12.88 -16.41 12.25
CA VAL A 165 -12.17 -17.03 11.12
C VAL A 165 -12.94 -16.86 9.81
N TYR A 166 -14.27 -17.07 9.83
CA TYR A 166 -15.12 -16.86 8.65
C TYR A 166 -15.11 -15.40 8.16
N LYS A 167 -15.21 -14.41 9.08
CA LYS A 167 -15.10 -12.99 8.74
C LYS A 167 -13.71 -12.60 8.25
N ASP A 168 -12.66 -13.23 8.74
CA ASP A 168 -11.28 -12.96 8.31
C ASP A 168 -11.04 -13.52 6.89
N ILE A 169 -11.60 -14.69 6.57
CA ILE A 169 -11.60 -15.24 5.20
C ILE A 169 -12.45 -14.37 4.26
N GLU A 170 -13.62 -13.87 4.68
CA GLU A 170 -14.43 -12.94 3.87
C GLU A 170 -13.75 -11.58 3.65
N LYS A 171 -13.04 -11.05 4.67
CA LYS A 171 -12.22 -9.85 4.51
C LYS A 171 -11.07 -10.08 3.53
N GLN A 172 -10.42 -11.24 3.58
CA GLN A 172 -9.37 -11.62 2.62
C GLN A 172 -9.91 -11.80 1.20
N ASP A 173 -11.13 -12.33 1.03
CA ASP A 173 -11.82 -12.48 -0.26
C ASP A 173 -12.26 -11.11 -0.85
N LYS A 174 -12.62 -10.15 0.01
CA LYS A 174 -12.92 -8.76 -0.41
C LYS A 174 -11.64 -7.98 -0.76
N VAL A 175 -10.54 -8.22 -0.04
CA VAL A 175 -9.20 -7.69 -0.36
C VAL A 175 -8.64 -8.33 -1.64
N SER A 176 -8.99 -9.58 -1.93
CA SER A 176 -8.66 -10.31 -3.17
C SER A 176 -9.26 -9.65 -4.42
N ARG A 177 -10.50 -9.14 -4.35
CA ARG A 177 -11.10 -8.39 -5.47
C ARG A 177 -10.29 -7.16 -5.89
N ASP A 178 -9.71 -6.45 -4.93
CA ASP A 178 -8.92 -5.23 -5.17
C ASP A 178 -7.42 -5.53 -5.37
N SER A 179 -6.90 -6.64 -4.82
CA SER A 179 -5.46 -6.96 -4.84
C SER A 179 -5.05 -7.96 -5.92
N PHE A 180 -5.98 -8.79 -6.44
CA PHE A 180 -5.67 -9.87 -7.38
C PHE A 180 -5.52 -9.40 -8.83
N CYS A 181 -6.27 -8.39 -9.30
CA CYS A 181 -5.97 -7.73 -10.59
C CYS A 181 -4.56 -7.11 -10.58
N LEU A 182 -4.12 -6.68 -9.40
CA LEU A 182 -2.88 -5.95 -9.13
C LEU A 182 -1.65 -6.84 -8.89
N LEU A 183 -1.83 -8.14 -8.61
CA LEU A 183 -0.76 -9.12 -8.37
C LEU A 183 -0.03 -9.57 -9.64
N MET A 184 -0.50 -9.14 -10.83
CA MET A 184 0.13 -9.41 -12.13
C MET A 184 0.76 -8.15 -12.74
N THR A 185 0.91 -7.07 -11.96
CA THR A 185 1.46 -5.80 -12.44
C THR A 185 2.97 -5.86 -12.61
N GLU A 186 3.42 -6.62 -13.61
CA GLU A 186 4.80 -6.58 -14.09
C GLU A 186 4.94 -5.55 -15.21
N PHE A 187 6.10 -4.88 -15.25
CA PHE A 187 6.46 -4.07 -16.40
C PHE A 187 6.99 -4.94 -17.54
N GLU A 188 6.53 -4.64 -18.76
CA GLU A 188 7.10 -5.15 -19.99
C GLU A 188 7.74 -4.01 -20.77
N LEU A 189 9.00 -4.16 -21.17
CA LEU A 189 9.68 -3.18 -21.98
C LEU A 189 9.12 -3.17 -23.40
N VAL A 190 8.55 -2.03 -23.82
CA VAL A 190 7.97 -1.84 -25.14
C VAL A 190 8.97 -1.14 -26.06
N HIS A 191 9.59 -0.07 -25.57
CA HIS A 191 10.48 0.75 -26.39
C HIS A 191 11.60 1.38 -25.57
N THR A 192 12.76 1.58 -26.19
CA THR A 192 13.89 2.33 -25.63
C THR A 192 14.24 3.47 -26.56
N VAL A 193 14.15 4.70 -26.06
CA VAL A 193 14.51 5.92 -26.77
C VAL A 193 15.87 6.38 -26.26
N ARG A 194 16.82 6.60 -27.17
CA ARG A 194 18.14 7.16 -26.85
C ARG A 194 18.12 8.68 -27.01
N THR A 195 18.78 9.36 -26.07
CA THR A 195 18.96 10.81 -26.09
C THR A 195 20.44 11.16 -26.22
N ASP A 196 20.73 12.38 -26.66
CA ASP A 196 22.06 13.01 -26.61
C ASP A 196 22.28 13.82 -25.33
N LEU A 197 21.28 13.82 -24.43
CA LEU A 197 21.33 14.52 -23.17
C LEU A 197 22.13 13.72 -22.14
N PRO A 198 22.89 14.38 -21.24
CA PRO A 198 23.59 13.67 -20.19
C PRO A 198 22.63 12.99 -19.21
N ALA A 199 21.56 13.67 -18.80
CA ALA A 199 20.58 13.17 -17.84
C ALA A 199 19.18 13.68 -18.16
N ILE A 200 18.17 12.89 -17.80
CA ILE A 200 16.77 13.30 -17.79
C ILE A 200 16.36 13.46 -16.32
N ASN A 201 16.33 14.71 -15.86
CA ASN A 201 16.05 15.06 -14.47
C ASN A 201 14.55 15.11 -14.18
N HIS A 202 13.75 15.48 -15.18
CA HIS A 202 12.29 15.37 -15.09
C HIS A 202 11.67 15.18 -16.48
N MET A 203 10.47 14.63 -16.51
CA MET A 203 9.71 14.39 -17.72
C MET A 203 8.22 14.53 -17.40
N THR A 204 7.48 15.14 -18.31
CA THR A 204 6.01 15.14 -18.26
C THR A 204 5.47 14.84 -19.66
N MET A 205 4.55 13.88 -19.74
CA MET A 205 3.89 13.45 -20.96
C MET A 205 2.77 14.43 -21.31
N VAL A 206 2.81 14.94 -22.54
CA VAL A 206 1.75 15.77 -23.13
C VAL A 206 0.60 14.89 -23.55
N LYS A 207 0.92 13.83 -24.27
CA LYS A 207 0.03 12.78 -24.79
C LYS A 207 0.89 11.59 -25.19
N ASP A 208 0.29 10.61 -25.85
CA ASP A 208 1.03 9.47 -26.38
C ASP A 208 2.22 9.92 -27.24
N ASP A 209 3.41 9.43 -26.88
CA ASP A 209 4.66 9.66 -27.58
C ASP A 209 5.06 11.15 -27.74
N GLU A 210 4.56 12.04 -26.89
CA GLU A 210 4.92 13.46 -26.88
C GLU A 210 5.17 13.94 -25.45
N ALA A 211 6.33 14.53 -25.19
CA ALA A 211 6.76 14.86 -23.83
C ALA A 211 7.60 16.13 -23.77
N TYR A 212 7.55 16.81 -22.62
CA TYR A 212 8.58 17.74 -22.21
C TYR A 212 9.58 17.02 -21.31
N ILE A 213 10.87 17.23 -21.57
CA ILE A 213 11.95 16.71 -20.73
C ILE A 213 12.85 17.84 -20.25
N TRP A 214 13.36 17.70 -19.03
CA TRP A 214 14.28 18.63 -18.39
C TRP A 214 15.65 17.96 -18.18
N SER A 215 16.72 18.66 -18.58
CA SER A 215 18.11 18.23 -18.38
C SER A 215 18.91 19.33 -17.69
N LEU A 216 19.31 19.06 -16.44
CA LEU A 216 20.05 19.99 -15.59
C LEU A 216 21.42 20.35 -16.18
N ASP A 217 22.16 19.34 -16.66
CA ASP A 217 23.52 19.53 -17.18
C ASP A 217 23.57 20.42 -18.42
N ARG A 218 22.46 20.54 -19.14
CA ARG A 218 22.32 21.39 -20.34
C ARG A 218 21.51 22.65 -20.09
N ASN A 219 20.95 22.81 -18.89
CA ASN A 219 20.00 23.86 -18.55
C ASN A 219 18.88 24.05 -19.59
N ILE A 220 18.33 22.96 -20.14
CA ILE A 220 17.37 22.99 -21.25
C ILE A 220 16.10 22.16 -20.95
N ILE A 221 14.94 22.72 -21.29
CA ILE A 221 13.68 21.98 -21.42
C ILE A 221 13.43 21.72 -22.90
N ILE A 222 13.20 20.47 -23.28
CA ILE A 222 13.00 20.08 -24.69
C ILE A 222 11.61 19.50 -24.86
N HIS A 223 10.87 20.03 -25.83
CA HIS A 223 9.64 19.43 -26.34
C HIS A 223 9.99 18.38 -27.39
N LEU A 224 9.54 17.14 -27.20
CA LEU A 224 9.93 16.00 -28.02
C LEU A 224 8.73 15.20 -28.50
N LYS A 225 8.84 14.70 -29.73
CA LYS A 225 8.06 13.56 -30.20
C LYS A 225 8.94 12.31 -30.16
N LEU A 226 8.50 11.32 -29.41
CA LEU A 226 9.18 10.07 -29.12
C LEU A 226 8.78 9.07 -30.21
N ASN A 227 9.62 8.88 -31.23
CA ASN A 227 9.26 7.99 -32.33
C ASN A 227 9.31 6.52 -31.89
N THR A 228 8.16 5.93 -31.57
CA THR A 228 8.03 4.52 -31.16
C THR A 228 7.73 3.57 -32.32
N THR A 229 7.47 4.07 -33.53
CA THR A 229 6.92 3.31 -34.66
C THR A 229 7.90 3.10 -35.84
N GLY A 230 9.21 3.29 -35.64
CA GLY A 230 10.22 3.12 -36.70
C GLY A 230 11.47 2.32 -36.28
N PHE A 231 12.20 1.79 -37.28
CA PHE A 231 13.47 1.04 -37.09
C PHE A 231 14.60 1.87 -36.43
N LEU A 232 14.47 3.19 -36.41
CA LEU A 232 15.41 4.10 -35.76
C LEU A 232 14.72 4.70 -34.54
N ASN A 233 14.93 4.08 -33.38
CA ASN A 233 14.50 4.56 -32.05
C ASN A 233 15.22 5.87 -31.66
N LYS A 234 14.96 6.95 -32.40
CA LYS A 234 15.56 8.27 -32.21
C LYS A 234 14.48 9.29 -31.86
N MET A 235 14.83 10.23 -30.99
CA MET A 235 13.98 11.38 -30.70
C MET A 235 13.89 12.29 -31.91
N GLN A 236 12.69 12.80 -32.19
CA GLN A 236 12.52 13.96 -33.05
C GLN A 236 12.26 15.18 -32.16
N LYS A 237 13.23 16.10 -32.17
CA LYS A 237 13.07 17.39 -31.50
C LYS A 237 11.95 18.16 -32.18
N LEU A 238 10.93 18.54 -31.40
CA LEU A 238 9.93 19.49 -31.88
C LEU A 238 10.54 20.90 -31.84
N SER A 239 10.03 21.83 -32.65
CA SER A 239 10.60 23.18 -32.85
C SER A 239 10.79 24.01 -31.58
N ASP A 240 10.23 23.58 -30.45
CA ASP A 240 10.02 24.40 -29.26
C ASP A 240 10.99 24.09 -28.12
N SER A 241 12.26 23.77 -28.41
CA SER A 241 13.22 23.69 -27.32
C SER A 241 13.38 25.02 -26.61
N ILE A 242 13.33 24.94 -25.30
CA ILE A 242 13.44 26.05 -24.38
C ILE A 242 14.83 25.93 -23.77
N GLU A 243 15.78 26.63 -24.35
CA GLU A 243 16.94 27.01 -23.53
C GLU A 243 16.38 27.88 -22.42
N VAL A 244 16.52 27.41 -21.18
CA VAL A 244 16.17 28.24 -20.03
C VAL A 244 17.32 29.23 -19.89
N GLY A 245 17.25 30.29 -20.69
CA GLY A 245 18.22 31.38 -20.70
C GLY A 245 18.04 32.31 -19.50
N GLU A 246 18.82 33.38 -19.48
CA GLU A 246 18.72 34.41 -18.44
C GLU A 246 17.30 35.00 -18.42
N ILE A 247 16.58 34.79 -17.32
CA ILE A 247 15.35 35.52 -17.03
C ILE A 247 15.77 36.62 -16.05
N GLU A 248 15.54 37.88 -16.44
CA GLU A 248 15.93 39.06 -15.64
C GLU A 248 17.44 39.15 -15.31
N GLY A 249 18.31 38.59 -16.16
CA GLY A 249 19.77 38.61 -15.96
C GLY A 249 20.32 37.52 -15.04
N PHE A 250 19.48 36.55 -14.63
CA PHE A 250 19.90 35.37 -13.86
C PHE A 250 19.69 34.09 -14.68
N LEU A 251 20.72 33.24 -14.77
CA LEU A 251 20.63 31.89 -15.34
C LEU A 251 19.68 31.04 -14.49
N SER A 252 18.41 30.94 -14.89
CA SER A 252 17.42 30.19 -14.14
C SER A 252 17.56 28.69 -14.37
N GLN A 253 17.54 27.90 -13.30
CA GLN A 253 17.44 26.45 -13.36
C GLN A 253 16.03 25.99 -12.99
N PRO A 254 15.27 25.36 -13.90
CA PRO A 254 13.97 24.81 -13.54
C PRO A 254 14.14 23.65 -12.55
N MET A 255 13.42 23.76 -11.43
CA MET A 255 13.44 22.74 -10.37
C MET A 255 12.46 21.61 -10.67
N ASP A 256 11.35 21.94 -11.30
CA ASP A 256 10.27 21.01 -11.62
C ASP A 256 9.42 21.52 -12.78
N ILE A 257 8.79 20.61 -13.53
CA ILE A 257 7.96 20.93 -14.69
C ILE A 257 6.67 20.10 -14.67
N THR A 258 5.58 20.65 -15.22
CA THR A 258 4.29 19.96 -15.45
C THR A 258 3.60 20.63 -16.63
N ILE A 259 2.46 20.10 -17.09
CA ILE A 259 1.63 20.74 -18.12
C ILE A 259 0.23 21.05 -17.62
N ASN A 260 -0.41 22.06 -18.21
CA ASN A 260 -1.82 22.37 -17.95
C ASN A 260 -2.78 21.62 -18.90
N LEU A 261 -4.09 21.86 -18.77
CA LEU A 261 -5.13 21.28 -19.64
C LEU A 261 -4.95 21.58 -21.15
N LYS A 262 -4.25 22.66 -21.51
CA LYS A 262 -3.99 23.05 -22.89
C LYS A 262 -2.70 22.45 -23.45
N GLY A 263 -1.95 21.69 -22.64
CA GLY A 263 -0.62 21.22 -22.97
C GLY A 263 0.46 22.30 -22.84
N ASP A 264 0.13 23.49 -22.29
CA ASP A 264 1.13 24.52 -22.04
C ASP A 264 2.04 24.07 -20.89
N LEU A 265 3.35 24.25 -21.07
CA LEU A 265 4.34 23.94 -20.06
C LEU A 265 4.23 24.91 -18.87
N LEU A 266 4.18 24.35 -17.67
CA LEU A 266 4.38 25.04 -16.41
C LEU A 266 5.71 24.58 -15.81
N PHE A 267 6.51 25.51 -15.31
CA PHE A 267 7.76 25.17 -14.64
C PHE A 267 8.03 26.08 -13.45
N ILE A 268 8.70 25.53 -12.44
CA ILE A 268 9.23 26.32 -11.34
C ILE A 268 10.60 26.82 -11.73
N SER A 269 10.77 28.13 -11.66
CA SER A 269 12.09 28.77 -11.67
C SER A 269 12.79 28.62 -10.32
N ASP A 270 14.12 28.56 -10.33
CA ASP A 270 14.97 28.40 -9.15
C ASP A 270 14.72 29.44 -8.02
N HIS A 271 15.49 29.27 -6.95
CA HIS A 271 15.51 30.12 -5.77
C HIS A 271 15.80 31.61 -6.07
N CYS A 272 16.30 31.97 -7.25
CA CYS A 272 16.54 33.36 -7.63
C CYS A 272 15.25 34.04 -8.09
N LEU A 273 14.44 33.38 -8.92
CA LEU A 273 13.23 33.97 -9.53
C LEU A 273 11.93 33.66 -8.78
N LYS A 274 11.94 32.60 -7.96
CA LYS A 274 10.87 32.23 -7.02
C LYS A 274 9.47 32.29 -7.65
N SER A 275 9.32 31.66 -8.82
CA SER A 275 8.09 31.76 -9.60
C SER A 275 7.66 30.45 -10.23
N VAL A 276 6.35 30.35 -10.47
CA VAL A 276 5.76 29.36 -11.38
C VAL A 276 5.46 30.07 -12.69
N THR A 277 6.11 29.64 -13.78
CA THR A 277 6.02 30.26 -15.10
C THR A 277 5.31 29.36 -16.09
N LYS A 278 4.40 29.96 -16.88
CA LYS A 278 3.76 29.36 -18.04
C LYS A 278 4.57 29.64 -19.30
N LYS A 279 4.71 28.67 -20.19
CA LYS A 279 5.09 28.92 -21.58
C LYS A 279 3.97 28.51 -22.53
N ALA A 280 3.44 29.49 -23.25
CA ALA A 280 2.55 29.34 -24.41
C ALA A 280 3.20 30.07 -25.61
N GLN A 281 2.47 30.92 -26.35
CA GLN A 281 3.03 31.86 -27.37
C GLN A 281 4.00 32.92 -26.79
N GLY A 282 4.25 32.87 -25.48
CA GLY A 282 5.21 33.67 -24.73
C GLY A 282 5.38 33.09 -23.33
N GLN A 283 6.35 33.61 -22.56
CA GLN A 283 6.48 33.29 -21.14
C GLN A 283 5.59 34.21 -20.31
N THR A 284 4.79 33.65 -19.41
CA THR A 284 3.93 34.43 -18.50
C THR A 284 4.05 33.86 -17.10
N LYS A 285 4.47 34.69 -16.14
CA LYS A 285 4.54 34.32 -14.73
C LYS A 285 3.12 34.08 -14.20
N ILE A 286 2.80 32.85 -13.79
CA ILE A 286 1.48 32.51 -13.23
C ILE A 286 1.45 32.80 -11.75
N LEU A 287 2.55 32.60 -11.04
CA LEU A 287 2.64 32.87 -9.61
C LEU A 287 3.95 33.57 -9.32
N ASP A 288 3.86 34.74 -8.70
CA ASP A 288 4.99 35.40 -8.07
C ASP A 288 5.00 35.06 -6.59
N LEU A 289 6.05 34.37 -6.12
CA LEU A 289 6.20 34.13 -4.70
C LEU A 289 6.93 35.26 -3.99
N HIS A 290 7.42 36.29 -4.69
CA HIS A 290 7.90 37.50 -4.01
C HIS A 290 6.80 38.21 -3.21
N ASP A 291 5.54 38.10 -3.65
CA ASP A 291 4.37 38.60 -2.91
C ASP A 291 4.11 37.81 -1.61
N PHE A 292 4.68 36.60 -1.50
CA PHE A 292 4.56 35.72 -0.36
C PHE A 292 5.93 35.60 0.34
N TYR A 293 6.16 36.50 1.30
CA TYR A 293 7.35 36.61 2.17
C TYR A 293 8.12 35.29 2.43
N PRO A 294 9.46 35.31 2.35
CA PRO A 294 10.25 34.55 1.37
C PRO A 294 9.85 33.06 1.30
N LEU A 295 9.00 32.72 0.33
CA LEU A 295 8.62 31.35 0.00
C LEU A 295 9.35 30.91 -1.28
N ASN A 296 10.11 29.82 -1.19
CA ASN A 296 10.77 29.21 -2.34
C ASN A 296 9.92 28.04 -2.86
N PRO A 297 9.53 28.05 -4.14
CA PRO A 297 8.88 26.91 -4.77
C PRO A 297 9.91 25.79 -4.96
N ASN A 298 9.51 24.54 -4.70
CA ASN A 298 10.40 23.38 -4.79
C ASN A 298 9.90 22.30 -5.75
N CYS A 299 8.58 22.12 -5.87
CA CYS A 299 7.95 21.19 -6.80
C CYS A 299 6.57 21.69 -7.23
N VAL A 300 6.13 21.30 -8.43
CA VAL A 300 4.86 21.75 -9.03
C VAL A 300 4.12 20.57 -9.64
N HIS A 301 2.80 20.58 -9.51
CA HIS A 301 1.93 19.63 -10.18
C HIS A 301 0.63 20.30 -10.57
N TYR A 302 0.14 19.98 -11.76
CA TYR A 302 -1.14 20.52 -12.22
C TYR A 302 -2.22 19.43 -12.18
N ASP A 303 -3.26 19.69 -11.38
CA ASP A 303 -4.46 18.87 -11.29
C ASP A 303 -5.37 19.17 -12.48
N LYS A 304 -5.33 18.29 -13.50
CA LYS A 304 -6.16 18.41 -14.70
C LYS A 304 -7.66 18.34 -14.40
N GLU A 305 -8.10 17.59 -13.37
CA GLU A 305 -9.52 17.45 -13.06
C GLU A 305 -10.11 18.71 -12.42
N ARG A 306 -9.29 19.45 -11.64
CA ARG A 306 -9.76 20.58 -10.82
C ARG A 306 -9.30 21.94 -11.33
N ASP A 307 -8.45 21.97 -12.36
CA ASP A 307 -7.81 23.18 -12.86
C ASP A 307 -7.07 23.93 -11.72
N ILE A 308 -6.27 23.19 -10.95
CA ILE A 308 -5.50 23.70 -9.81
C ILE A 308 -4.03 23.37 -10.00
N THR A 309 -3.15 24.32 -9.67
CA THR A 309 -1.71 24.09 -9.58
C THR A 309 -1.30 23.87 -8.12
N TRP A 310 -0.83 22.68 -7.79
CA TRP A 310 -0.20 22.38 -6.51
C TRP A 310 1.26 22.80 -6.52
N VAL A 311 1.71 23.45 -5.45
CA VAL A 311 3.09 23.92 -5.30
C VAL A 311 3.63 23.52 -3.93
N GLY A 312 4.78 22.86 -3.91
CA GLY A 312 5.56 22.61 -2.69
C GLY A 312 6.40 23.83 -2.37
N ILE A 313 6.33 24.31 -1.13
CA ILE A 313 6.94 25.56 -0.69
C ILE A 313 7.85 25.34 0.53
N ILE A 314 9.01 25.98 0.49
CA ILE A 314 10.02 26.02 1.54
C ILE A 314 10.32 27.47 1.90
N GLY A 315 10.16 27.87 3.16
CA GLY A 315 10.42 29.23 3.63
C GLY A 315 11.74 29.43 4.38
N ASP A 316 12.73 28.57 4.18
CA ASP A 316 14.09 28.70 4.73
C ASP A 316 15.11 27.95 3.85
N ASP A 317 16.33 27.75 4.34
CA ASP A 317 17.50 27.16 3.64
C ASP A 317 17.38 25.67 3.30
N SER A 318 16.16 25.10 3.24
CA SER A 318 15.88 23.73 2.81
C SER A 318 16.62 22.63 3.60
N ASN A 319 17.11 22.95 4.79
CA ASN A 319 17.74 22.00 5.69
C ASN A 319 16.70 20.97 6.21
N PHE A 320 17.16 19.74 6.41
CA PHE A 320 16.39 18.65 7.03
C PHE A 320 16.17 18.86 8.53
N GLN A 321 17.01 19.67 9.19
CA GLN A 321 16.82 20.04 10.59
C GLN A 321 15.80 21.18 10.72
N LEU A 322 14.55 20.81 11.01
CA LEU A 322 13.44 21.76 11.12
C LEU A 322 13.51 22.54 12.45
N THR A 323 13.32 23.85 12.36
CA THR A 323 13.14 24.72 13.53
C THR A 323 11.69 25.13 13.69
N LYS A 324 11.34 25.87 14.75
CA LYS A 324 9.99 26.47 14.89
C LYS A 324 9.69 27.50 13.80
N ARG A 325 10.72 28.13 13.21
CA ARG A 325 10.58 29.13 12.13
C ARG A 325 10.45 28.51 10.75
N SER A 326 10.77 27.23 10.60
CA SER A 326 10.73 26.55 9.31
C SER A 326 9.31 26.50 8.74
N VAL A 327 9.18 26.85 7.46
CA VAL A 327 7.94 26.74 6.69
C VAL A 327 8.13 25.64 5.64
N ARG A 328 7.26 24.63 5.68
CA ARG A 328 7.25 23.48 4.78
C ARG A 328 5.81 23.14 4.45
N LYS A 329 5.34 23.50 3.27
CA LYS A 329 3.92 23.37 2.95
C LYS A 329 3.66 22.98 1.51
N VAL A 330 2.48 22.45 1.27
CA VAL A 330 1.93 22.22 -0.06
C VAL A 330 0.71 23.12 -0.20
N VAL A 331 0.67 23.94 -1.25
CA VAL A 331 -0.41 24.89 -1.48
C VAL A 331 -1.10 24.61 -2.81
N ALA A 332 -2.41 24.81 -2.86
CA ALA A 332 -3.19 24.85 -4.09
C ALA A 332 -3.33 26.29 -4.57
N VAL A 333 -3.01 26.53 -5.84
CA VAL A 333 -3.13 27.83 -6.48
C VAL A 333 -4.02 27.72 -7.70
N ASN A 334 -4.99 28.62 -7.82
CA ASN A 334 -5.83 28.78 -9.01
C ASN A 334 -5.84 30.25 -9.41
N GLN A 335 -5.51 30.58 -10.67
CA GLN A 335 -5.54 31.96 -11.19
C GLN A 335 -4.87 33.00 -10.26
N ARG A 336 -3.65 32.74 -9.78
CA ARG A 336 -2.90 33.60 -8.81
C ARG A 336 -3.48 33.69 -7.40
N THR A 337 -4.56 32.98 -7.10
CA THR A 337 -5.17 32.94 -5.77
C THR A 337 -4.77 31.67 -5.03
N LEU A 338 -4.41 31.80 -3.75
CA LEU A 338 -4.14 30.67 -2.88
C LEU A 338 -5.48 30.10 -2.38
N HIS A 339 -5.72 28.83 -2.68
CA HIS A 339 -6.99 28.16 -2.39
C HIS A 339 -6.92 27.27 -1.14
N LYS A 340 -5.82 26.52 -0.98
CA LYS A 340 -5.60 25.61 0.16
C LYS A 340 -4.14 25.59 0.57
N GLU A 341 -3.90 25.26 1.83
CA GLU A 341 -2.57 25.10 2.41
C GLU A 341 -2.54 23.88 3.33
N PHE A 342 -1.56 23.01 3.11
CA PHE A 342 -1.27 21.87 3.96
C PHE A 342 0.13 22.03 4.56
N GLN A 343 0.21 22.05 5.89
CA GLN A 343 1.48 22.20 6.61
C GLN A 343 1.55 21.35 7.88
N TYR A 344 0.44 21.25 8.62
CA TYR A 344 0.37 20.54 9.89
C TYR A 344 -0.78 19.53 9.88
N THR A 345 -0.63 18.47 10.67
CA THR A 345 -1.71 17.53 11.00
C THR A 345 -2.72 18.20 11.95
N GLU A 346 -3.85 17.55 12.18
CA GLU A 346 -4.84 17.95 13.18
C GLU A 346 -4.26 18.02 14.61
N GLU A 347 -3.23 17.21 14.90
CA GLU A 347 -2.47 17.23 16.16
C GLU A 347 -1.36 18.29 16.19
N ASN A 348 -1.34 19.24 15.24
CA ASN A 348 -0.32 20.27 15.10
C ASN A 348 1.11 19.73 14.91
N LYS A 349 1.26 18.55 14.31
CA LYS A 349 2.56 17.98 13.92
C LYS A 349 2.87 18.37 12.48
N ARG A 350 4.12 18.67 12.15
CA ARG A 350 4.53 18.99 10.77
C ARG A 350 4.26 17.82 9.84
N LEU A 351 3.63 18.10 8.70
CA LEU A 351 3.44 17.12 7.64
C LEU A 351 4.75 16.86 6.89
N PHE A 352 5.51 17.91 6.59
CA PHE A 352 6.62 17.87 5.63
C PHE A 352 7.96 18.29 6.25
N THR A 353 9.03 17.68 5.73
CA THR A 353 10.43 18.07 5.94
C THR A 353 10.99 18.76 4.70
N LEU A 354 10.79 18.18 3.51
CA LEU A 354 11.19 18.75 2.22
C LEU A 354 10.28 18.15 1.13
N PRO A 355 9.17 18.82 0.75
CA PRO A 355 8.28 18.34 -0.30
C PRO A 355 8.95 18.49 -1.67
N VAL A 356 9.32 17.39 -2.32
CA VAL A 356 10.10 17.37 -3.57
C VAL A 356 9.30 16.93 -4.80
N LYS A 357 8.17 16.26 -4.62
CA LYS A 357 7.20 15.95 -5.70
C LYS A 357 5.79 15.95 -5.15
N ILE A 358 4.82 16.34 -5.97
CA ILE A 358 3.40 16.34 -5.65
C ILE A 358 2.66 15.71 -6.83
N PHE A 359 1.63 14.91 -6.54
CA PHE A 359 0.68 14.42 -7.54
C PHE A 359 -0.73 14.44 -6.96
N SER A 360 -1.71 14.81 -7.78
CA SER A 360 -3.12 14.73 -7.40
C SER A 360 -3.60 13.29 -7.37
N ILE A 361 -4.36 12.93 -6.33
CA ILE A 361 -5.12 11.68 -6.27
C ILE A 361 -6.62 11.97 -6.42
N GLN A 362 -7.39 10.93 -6.72
CA GLN A 362 -8.85 11.01 -6.74
C GLN A 362 -9.43 11.69 -5.50
N LYS A 363 -10.61 12.31 -5.70
CA LYS A 363 -11.35 13.07 -4.68
C LYS A 363 -10.61 14.32 -4.17
N GLY A 364 -9.58 14.79 -4.87
CA GLY A 364 -8.92 16.08 -4.60
C GLY A 364 -7.88 16.07 -3.51
N GLY A 365 -7.43 14.88 -3.12
CA GLY A 365 -6.25 14.73 -2.27
C GLY A 365 -4.95 14.85 -3.07
N VAL A 366 -3.83 14.71 -2.35
CA VAL A 366 -2.50 14.72 -2.95
C VAL A 366 -1.62 13.60 -2.38
N CYS A 367 -0.72 13.08 -3.21
CA CYS A 367 0.46 12.34 -2.77
C CYS A 367 1.69 13.22 -2.90
N VAL A 368 2.56 13.17 -1.90
CA VAL A 368 3.75 14.02 -1.81
C VAL A 368 4.95 13.14 -1.51
N ILE A 369 6.01 13.26 -2.31
CA ILE A 369 7.32 12.77 -1.90
C ILE A 369 7.93 13.81 -0.97
N ASP A 370 8.16 13.39 0.27
CA ASP A 370 8.78 14.19 1.31
C ASP A 370 10.16 13.61 1.63
N ARG A 371 11.22 14.36 1.34
CA ARG A 371 12.58 13.96 1.67
C ARG A 371 12.90 14.36 3.10
N VAL A 372 13.35 13.40 3.91
CA VAL A 372 13.59 13.60 5.35
C VAL A 372 15.08 13.66 5.69
N SER A 373 15.95 13.19 4.81
CA SER A 373 17.40 13.42 4.85
C SER A 373 17.99 13.36 3.43
N GLN A 374 19.32 13.53 3.30
CA GLN A 374 19.99 13.36 2.00
C GLN A 374 19.79 11.97 1.38
N THR A 375 19.54 10.95 2.20
CA THR A 375 19.49 9.54 1.77
C THR A 375 18.17 8.86 2.10
N THR A 376 17.20 9.58 2.68
CA THR A 376 15.90 9.00 3.07
C THR A 376 14.74 9.90 2.70
N GLY A 377 13.65 9.30 2.27
CA GLY A 377 12.39 9.96 1.99
C GLY A 377 11.19 9.10 2.37
N ARG A 378 10.02 9.62 2.07
CA ARG A 378 8.73 8.95 2.29
C ARG A 378 7.70 9.47 1.30
N VAL A 379 6.66 8.67 1.05
CA VAL A 379 5.47 9.10 0.32
C VAL A 379 4.36 9.36 1.33
N ILE A 380 3.78 10.55 1.30
CA ILE A 380 2.70 10.99 2.18
C ILE A 380 1.45 11.16 1.33
N SER A 381 0.33 10.60 1.77
CA SER A 381 -0.96 10.86 1.16
C SER A 381 -1.85 11.68 2.07
N LEU A 382 -2.46 12.72 1.49
CA LEU A 382 -3.43 13.60 2.13
C LEU A 382 -4.75 13.57 1.37
N ASN A 383 -5.88 13.70 2.08
CA ASN A 383 -7.17 13.93 1.42
C ASN A 383 -7.34 15.41 0.98
N ALA A 384 -8.52 15.76 0.46
CA ALA A 384 -8.81 17.10 -0.03
C ALA A 384 -8.80 18.19 1.06
N GLU A 385 -8.95 17.78 2.32
CA GLU A 385 -8.93 18.64 3.50
C GLU A 385 -7.53 18.73 4.12
N GLY A 386 -6.54 18.03 3.58
CA GLY A 386 -5.18 18.00 4.10
C GLY A 386 -4.96 17.02 5.26
N ILE A 387 -5.94 16.16 5.55
CA ILE A 387 -5.83 15.13 6.59
C ILE A 387 -4.92 14.01 6.09
N LEU A 388 -3.98 13.62 6.96
CA LEU A 388 -3.04 12.54 6.70
C LEU A 388 -3.75 11.19 6.61
N MET A 389 -3.69 10.56 5.44
CA MET A 389 -4.31 9.25 5.19
C MET A 389 -3.35 8.11 5.46
N TRP A 390 -2.13 8.19 4.94
CA TRP A 390 -1.10 7.17 5.13
C TRP A 390 0.30 7.73 4.82
N ILE A 391 1.33 7.03 5.32
CA ILE A 391 2.74 7.30 5.00
C ILE A 391 3.39 5.98 4.60
N TYR A 392 4.05 5.98 3.44
CA TYR A 392 4.87 4.87 2.96
C TYR A 392 6.36 5.19 3.12
N LYS A 393 7.12 4.28 3.73
CA LYS A 393 8.56 4.43 4.05
C LYS A 393 9.40 3.21 3.64
N ASP A 394 8.90 2.39 2.71
CA ASP A 394 9.42 1.07 2.33
C ASP A 394 9.35 0.01 3.46
N PRO A 395 9.17 -1.30 3.17
CA PRO A 395 9.22 -2.34 4.19
C PRO A 395 10.66 -2.55 4.75
N PRO A 396 10.80 -3.04 5.99
CA PRO A 396 12.09 -3.39 6.58
C PRO A 396 12.90 -4.41 5.74
N PRO A 397 14.24 -4.40 5.86
CA PRO A 397 15.14 -4.84 4.81
C PRO A 397 15.24 -6.36 4.72
N SER A 398 15.00 -6.90 3.53
CA SER A 398 15.61 -8.17 3.11
C SER A 398 16.15 -8.14 1.66
N SER A 399 15.92 -7.06 0.90
CA SER A 399 16.33 -6.96 -0.51
C SER A 399 17.01 -5.65 -0.96
N CYS A 400 16.93 -4.56 -0.18
CA CYS A 400 17.42 -3.23 -0.60
C CYS A 400 18.78 -2.90 0.03
N SER A 401 19.70 -2.32 -0.76
CA SER A 401 21.06 -1.97 -0.31
C SER A 401 21.16 -0.56 0.28
N HIS A 402 20.22 0.32 -0.05
CA HIS A 402 20.17 1.71 0.42
C HIS A 402 18.84 1.99 1.13
N PRO A 403 18.79 3.00 2.02
CA PRO A 403 17.53 3.46 2.58
C PRO A 403 16.59 3.98 1.49
N PHE A 404 15.28 3.82 1.69
CA PHE A 404 14.27 4.28 0.74
C PHE A 404 14.35 5.79 0.51
N ASN A 405 14.65 6.17 -0.72
CA ASN A 405 14.78 7.56 -1.14
C ASN A 405 14.12 7.76 -2.51
N PRO A 406 12.79 7.85 -2.56
CA PRO A 406 12.07 8.00 -3.81
C PRO A 406 12.46 9.31 -4.51
N THR A 407 12.70 9.23 -5.81
CA THR A 407 13.07 10.39 -6.64
C THR A 407 11.89 10.97 -7.39
N ASP A 408 10.94 10.12 -7.78
CA ASP A 408 9.73 10.51 -8.47
C ASP A 408 8.60 9.51 -8.23
N LEU A 409 7.37 9.90 -8.56
CA LEU A 409 6.24 8.98 -8.61
C LEU A 409 5.34 9.35 -9.78
N THR A 410 4.46 8.44 -10.18
CA THR A 410 3.35 8.75 -11.09
C THR A 410 2.11 7.96 -10.66
N ILE A 411 0.95 8.40 -11.13
CA ILE A 411 -0.34 7.79 -10.80
C ILE A 411 -1.01 7.39 -12.10
N THR A 412 -1.25 6.10 -12.27
CA THR A 412 -1.93 5.58 -13.46
C THR A 412 -3.39 6.05 -13.50
N ASN A 413 -4.03 5.95 -14.67
CA ASN A 413 -5.46 6.20 -14.82
C ASN A 413 -6.32 5.33 -13.90
N THR A 414 -5.83 4.13 -13.54
CA THR A 414 -6.44 3.19 -12.59
C THR A 414 -6.10 3.48 -11.10
N GLN A 415 -5.48 4.62 -10.81
CA GLN A 415 -5.10 5.11 -9.47
C GLN A 415 -4.06 4.26 -8.75
N ILE A 416 -3.17 3.64 -9.51
CA ILE A 416 -2.02 2.94 -8.94
C ILE A 416 -0.87 3.90 -8.88
N ILE A 417 -0.21 3.90 -7.73
CA ILE A 417 0.89 4.80 -7.45
C ILE A 417 2.16 4.02 -7.74
N ILE A 418 2.95 4.49 -8.70
CA ILE A 418 4.23 3.91 -9.06
C ILE A 418 5.31 4.87 -8.59
N VAL A 419 6.19 4.39 -7.72
CA VAL A 419 7.26 5.18 -7.13
C VAL A 419 8.59 4.62 -7.60
N VAL A 420 9.52 5.48 -8.02
CA VAL A 420 10.89 5.07 -8.35
C VAL A 420 11.82 5.35 -7.17
N ASP A 421 12.52 4.31 -6.74
CA ASP A 421 13.70 4.43 -5.87
C ASP A 421 14.95 4.22 -6.71
N SER A 422 15.54 5.33 -7.15
CA SER A 422 16.71 5.34 -8.03
C SER A 422 17.94 4.69 -7.38
N CYS A 423 18.14 4.91 -6.08
CA CYS A 423 19.30 4.40 -5.34
C CYS A 423 19.24 2.87 -5.18
N ASN A 424 18.04 2.32 -5.03
CA ASN A 424 17.81 0.89 -5.00
C ASN A 424 17.50 0.28 -6.37
N ARG A 425 17.45 1.08 -7.44
CA ARG A 425 17.13 0.65 -8.81
C ARG A 425 15.83 -0.15 -8.82
N ALA A 426 14.80 0.41 -8.20
CA ALA A 426 13.56 -0.28 -7.91
C ALA A 426 12.34 0.57 -8.23
N PHE A 427 11.26 -0.12 -8.58
CA PHE A 427 9.92 0.41 -8.68
C PHE A 427 9.05 -0.17 -7.56
N HIS A 428 8.36 0.70 -6.83
CA HIS A 428 7.42 0.34 -5.78
C HIS A 428 6.02 0.68 -6.30
N ILE A 429 5.19 -0.34 -6.46
CA ILE A 429 3.82 -0.22 -6.95
C ILE A 429 2.91 -0.30 -5.74
N LEU A 430 2.17 0.78 -5.47
CA LEU A 430 1.28 0.91 -4.32
C LEU A 430 -0.17 1.04 -4.77
N ASN A 431 -1.09 0.50 -3.98
CA ASN A 431 -2.51 0.78 -4.16
C ASN A 431 -2.88 2.17 -3.61
N THR A 432 -4.13 2.57 -3.81
CA THR A 432 -4.68 3.84 -3.32
C THR A 432 -4.63 4.02 -1.79
N LYS A 433 -4.42 2.93 -1.05
CA LYS A 433 -4.29 2.94 0.42
C LYS A 433 -2.82 2.96 0.89
N GLY A 434 -1.87 3.12 -0.03
CA GLY A 434 -0.43 3.15 0.28
C GLY A 434 0.16 1.79 0.64
N THR A 435 -0.56 0.69 0.37
CA THR A 435 -0.05 -0.66 0.58
C THR A 435 0.79 -1.09 -0.61
N LEU A 436 1.99 -1.63 -0.35
CA LEU A 436 2.85 -2.20 -1.39
C LEU A 436 2.18 -3.41 -2.03
N ILE A 437 2.05 -3.35 -3.36
CA ILE A 437 1.55 -4.42 -4.20
C ILE A 437 2.72 -5.23 -4.73
N LEU A 438 3.69 -4.54 -5.34
CA LEU A 438 4.87 -5.14 -5.95
C LEU A 438 6.08 -4.23 -5.76
N HIS A 439 7.20 -4.85 -5.44
CA HIS A 439 8.52 -4.27 -5.53
C HIS A 439 9.27 -4.97 -6.67
N GLN A 440 9.64 -4.22 -7.72
CA GLN A 440 10.29 -4.77 -8.91
C GLN A 440 11.63 -4.06 -9.16
N SER A 441 12.70 -4.84 -9.35
CA SER A 441 13.98 -4.28 -9.77
C SER A 441 13.93 -3.79 -11.21
N SER A 442 14.44 -2.59 -11.45
CA SER A 442 14.56 -2.01 -12.78
C SER A 442 15.63 -2.71 -13.62
N ILE A 443 16.62 -3.36 -12.99
CA ILE A 443 17.72 -4.06 -13.68
C ILE A 443 17.20 -5.24 -14.50
N HIS A 444 16.16 -5.94 -14.03
CA HIS A 444 15.54 -7.04 -14.79
C HIS A 444 14.92 -6.58 -16.12
N LEU A 445 14.64 -5.28 -16.25
CA LEU A 445 14.13 -4.64 -17.46
C LEU A 445 15.25 -4.01 -18.30
N GLY A 446 16.52 -4.16 -17.90
CA GLY A 446 17.66 -3.49 -18.52
C GLY A 446 17.75 -1.99 -18.19
N ILE A 447 17.05 -1.53 -17.15
CA ILE A 447 17.03 -0.12 -16.73
C ILE A 447 17.95 0.06 -15.53
N GLU A 448 19.10 0.70 -15.73
CA GLU A 448 20.14 0.77 -14.69
C GLU A 448 19.99 1.93 -13.71
N ARG A 449 19.56 3.11 -14.19
CA ARG A 449 19.47 4.34 -13.39
C ARG A 449 18.13 5.06 -13.60
N PRO A 450 16.99 4.43 -13.26
CA PRO A 450 15.69 5.09 -13.37
C PRO A 450 15.65 6.31 -12.44
N PHE A 451 15.02 7.41 -12.85
CA PHE A 451 15.05 8.65 -12.06
C PHE A 451 13.71 9.38 -12.02
N CYS A 452 13.08 9.59 -13.17
CA CYS A 452 11.78 10.25 -13.27
C CYS A 452 10.75 9.36 -13.99
N LEU A 453 9.47 9.56 -13.68
CA LEU A 453 8.37 8.75 -14.18
C LEU A 453 7.22 9.63 -14.66
N ASP A 454 6.55 9.23 -15.73
CA ASP A 454 5.21 9.72 -16.02
C ASP A 454 4.42 8.71 -16.85
N THR A 455 3.10 8.83 -16.90
CA THR A 455 2.24 7.95 -17.71
C THR A 455 1.64 8.70 -18.89
N ASP A 456 1.58 8.05 -20.07
CA ASP A 456 0.88 8.61 -21.22
C ASP A 456 -0.64 8.33 -21.18
N GLU A 457 -1.39 8.87 -22.15
CA GLU A 457 -2.86 8.77 -22.19
C GLU A 457 -3.31 7.32 -22.40
N SER A 458 -2.53 6.54 -23.14
CA SER A 458 -2.68 5.11 -23.34
C SER A 458 -2.34 4.26 -22.10
N GLY A 459 -1.83 4.87 -21.03
CA GLY A 459 -1.52 4.18 -19.76
C GLY A 459 -0.17 3.45 -19.75
N TYR A 460 0.73 3.73 -20.69
CA TYR A 460 2.11 3.25 -20.62
C TYR A 460 2.90 4.09 -19.62
N LEU A 461 3.78 3.42 -18.88
CA LEU A 461 4.73 4.07 -18.01
C LEU A 461 5.97 4.47 -18.81
N TRP A 462 6.34 5.74 -18.73
CA TRP A 462 7.59 6.25 -19.24
C TRP A 462 8.59 6.44 -18.10
N VAL A 463 9.83 5.99 -18.32
CA VAL A 463 10.92 6.08 -17.35
C VAL A 463 12.08 6.87 -17.94
N GLY A 464 12.39 8.03 -17.39
CA GLY A 464 13.59 8.80 -17.70
C GLY A 464 14.76 8.39 -16.80
N CYS A 465 15.96 8.31 -17.39
CA CYS A 465 17.15 7.84 -16.67
C CYS A 465 18.24 8.91 -16.55
N LEU A 466 19.07 8.74 -15.51
CA LEU A 466 20.37 9.39 -15.45
C LEU A 466 21.37 8.64 -16.33
N ARG A 467 22.45 9.32 -16.74
CA ARG A 467 23.56 8.66 -17.47
C ARG A 467 24.11 7.50 -16.67
N ASP A 468 24.28 6.35 -17.31
CA ASP A 468 25.18 5.36 -16.77
C ASP A 468 26.64 5.80 -17.01
N SER A 469 27.38 5.97 -15.92
CA SER A 469 28.81 6.34 -15.97
C SER A 469 29.69 5.20 -16.49
N THR A 470 29.17 3.96 -16.52
CA THR A 470 29.94 2.78 -16.96
C THR A 470 29.74 2.43 -18.44
N SER A 471 28.67 2.91 -19.06
CA SER A 471 28.38 2.66 -20.47
C SER A 471 29.25 3.51 -21.40
N ARG A 472 29.65 2.92 -22.54
CA ARG A 472 30.28 3.65 -23.65
C ARG A 472 29.30 4.56 -24.41
N GLU A 473 28.00 4.46 -24.12
CA GLU A 473 26.98 5.30 -24.74
C GLU A 473 27.00 6.70 -24.09
N THR A 474 26.84 7.74 -24.91
CA THR A 474 27.12 9.13 -24.50
C THR A 474 25.95 9.86 -23.85
N GLY A 475 24.72 9.33 -23.93
CA GLY A 475 23.52 10.02 -23.44
C GLY A 475 22.52 9.14 -22.71
N ALA A 476 21.64 9.79 -21.96
CA ALA A 476 20.56 9.20 -21.19
C ALA A 476 19.53 8.51 -22.08
N LYS A 477 18.73 7.64 -21.47
CA LYS A 477 17.68 6.86 -22.14
C LYS A 477 16.34 7.12 -21.51
N MET A 478 15.30 6.93 -22.32
CA MET A 478 13.92 6.80 -21.86
C MET A 478 13.42 5.41 -22.21
N TYR A 479 12.58 4.85 -21.35
CA TYR A 479 11.97 3.54 -21.56
C TYR A 479 10.46 3.68 -21.52
N LYS A 480 9.78 3.13 -22.53
CA LYS A 480 8.33 2.96 -22.54
C LYS A 480 8.02 1.56 -22.05
N LEU A 481 7.25 1.46 -20.98
CA LEU A 481 6.90 0.22 -20.31
C LEU A 481 5.38 0.01 -20.37
N LYS A 482 4.97 -1.18 -20.77
CA LYS A 482 3.59 -1.63 -20.61
C LYS A 482 3.40 -2.12 -19.20
N ILE A 483 2.33 -1.66 -18.57
CA ILE A 483 1.94 -2.12 -17.24
C ILE A 483 0.98 -3.31 -17.42
N LYS A 484 1.41 -4.53 -17.11
CA LYS A 484 0.55 -5.72 -17.23
C LYS A 484 -0.50 -5.76 -16.12
N GLY A 485 -1.61 -6.44 -16.35
CA GLY A 485 -2.64 -6.65 -15.32
C GLY A 485 -3.51 -5.43 -14.96
N LEU A 486 -3.39 -4.32 -15.71
CA LEU A 486 -4.24 -3.14 -15.58
C LEU A 486 -5.14 -2.89 -16.77
#